data_AF-A0A7C5LWL8-F1
#
_entry.id   AF-A0A7C5LWL8-F1
#
_cell.length_a   1.000
_cell.length_b   1.000
_cell.length_c   1.000
_cell.angle_alpha   90.00
_cell.angle_beta   90.00
_cell.angle_gamma   90.00
#
_symmetry.space_group_name_H-M   'P 1'
#
loop_
_entity.id
_entity.type
_entity.pdbx_description
1 polymer ?
#
loop_
_entity_poly.entity_id
_entity_poly.type
_entity_poly.pdbx_seq_one_letter_code
_entity_poly.pdbx_strand_id
1 'polypeptide(L)'
;YYYPPLMQRYRNNDTTLTASDYRHLYLGYTFQPTYKPYGKASQTEDINELIAKENKTAADFEKLRQLSMEVLQDYPFDIKAIYNMGVTEDELGNKAAAAKWFFKFEKILTTILDTGDGLSKPTAWHVITVADEYVLLSIVGLPFGGEQQLIDHYDYLKLADNEYGIEGVYFDISRMLASLEEDTK
;
A
#
# COMPACT_ATOMS: atom_id res chain seq x y z
N TYR A 1 -0.98 -9.54 20.92
CA TYR A 1 -0.48 -8.25 20.42
C TYR A 1 -1.42 -7.15 20.89
N TYR A 2 -0.89 -6.07 21.47
CA TYR A 2 -1.70 -4.86 21.71
C TYR A 2 -1.48 -3.92 20.54
N TYR A 3 -2.52 -3.72 19.73
CA TYR A 3 -2.43 -3.01 18.45
C TYR A 3 -2.01 -1.53 18.58
N PRO A 4 -2.50 -0.75 19.56
CA PRO A 4 -2.17 0.68 19.64
C PRO A 4 -0.66 0.99 19.83
N PRO A 5 0.09 0.34 20.74
CA PRO A 5 1.54 0.56 20.81
C PRO A 5 2.28 0.14 19.55
N LEU A 6 1.84 -0.94 18.90
CA LEU A 6 2.43 -1.43 17.66
C LEU A 6 2.25 -0.39 16.55
N MET A 7 1.03 0.14 16.43
CA MET A 7 0.70 1.21 15.48
C MET A 7 1.49 2.49 15.76
N GLN A 8 1.73 2.84 17.03
CA GLN A 8 2.57 3.98 17.38
C GLN A 8 4.03 3.79 16.91
N ARG A 9 4.61 2.61 17.14
CA ARG A 9 5.96 2.27 16.65
C ARG A 9 6.03 2.33 15.13
N TYR A 10 5.01 1.79 14.45
CA TYR A 10 4.87 1.87 13.00
C TYR A 10 4.84 3.32 12.50
N ARG A 11 4.01 4.18 13.10
CA ARG A 11 3.93 5.60 12.74
C ARG A 11 5.25 6.34 12.94
N ASN A 12 6.05 5.92 13.92
CA ASN A 12 7.38 6.48 14.19
C ASN A 12 8.50 5.93 13.28
N ASN A 13 8.19 5.11 12.28
CA ASN A 13 9.18 4.44 11.42
C ASN A 13 10.21 3.62 12.23
N ASP A 14 9.76 2.90 13.26
CA ASP A 14 10.62 2.02 14.05
C ASP A 14 11.12 0.83 13.22
N THR A 15 12.40 0.86 12.85
CA THR A 15 13.04 -0.18 12.02
C THR A 15 13.33 -1.47 12.79
N THR A 16 12.99 -1.55 14.08
CA THR A 16 13.11 -2.77 14.89
C THR A 16 11.84 -3.63 14.89
N LEU A 17 10.79 -3.19 14.20
CA LEU A 17 9.59 -3.99 13.95
C LEU A 17 9.93 -5.23 13.12
N THR A 18 9.43 -6.38 13.57
CA THR A 18 9.68 -7.68 12.94
C THR A 18 8.69 -7.97 11.81
N ALA A 19 8.96 -8.98 10.99
CA ALA A 19 7.99 -9.44 9.97
C ALA A 19 6.63 -9.81 10.59
N SER A 20 6.63 -10.45 11.77
CA SER A 20 5.39 -10.74 12.50
C SER A 20 4.67 -9.44 12.91
N ASP A 21 5.39 -8.43 13.36
CA ASP A 21 4.79 -7.13 13.70
C ASP A 21 4.12 -6.48 12.49
N TYR A 22 4.77 -6.47 11.32
CA TYR A 22 4.19 -5.94 10.09
C TYR A 22 2.97 -6.73 9.63
N ARG A 23 2.97 -8.06 9.78
CA ARG A 23 1.77 -8.89 9.51
C ARG A 23 0.59 -8.51 10.41
N HIS A 24 0.85 -8.31 11.71
CA HIS A 24 -0.19 -7.86 12.65
C HIS A 24 -0.64 -6.42 12.37
N LEU A 25 0.26 -5.56 11.90
CA LEU A 25 -0.05 -4.18 11.54
C LEU A 25 -0.92 -4.12 10.28
N TYR A 26 -0.43 -4.63 9.15
CA TYR A 26 -1.09 -4.50 7.86
C TYR A 26 -2.42 -5.27 7.82
N LEU A 27 -2.41 -6.59 8.08
CA LEU A 27 -3.65 -7.39 8.05
C LEU A 27 -4.57 -7.06 9.24
N GLY A 28 -3.99 -6.76 10.41
CA GLY A 28 -4.76 -6.40 11.60
C GLY A 28 -5.42 -5.01 11.54
N TYR A 29 -4.95 -4.13 10.64
CA TYR A 29 -5.59 -2.84 10.41
C TYR A 29 -7.04 -2.98 9.97
N THR A 30 -7.36 -4.04 9.23
CA THR A 30 -8.72 -4.33 8.74
C THR A 30 -9.74 -4.61 9.84
N PHE A 31 -9.32 -4.72 11.10
CA PHE A 31 -10.21 -4.88 12.26
C PHE A 31 -10.34 -3.59 13.08
N GLN A 32 -9.69 -2.51 12.66
CA GLN A 32 -9.74 -1.23 13.38
C GLN A 32 -10.94 -0.42 12.90
N PRO A 33 -11.63 0.32 13.80
CA PRO A 33 -12.76 1.19 13.42
C PRO A 33 -12.43 2.29 12.40
N THR A 34 -11.14 2.57 12.21
CA THR A 34 -10.64 3.58 11.26
C THR A 34 -10.29 3.01 9.89
N TYR A 35 -10.49 1.71 9.66
CA TYR A 35 -10.26 1.06 8.37
C TYR A 35 -11.28 1.55 7.34
N LYS A 36 -10.78 2.05 6.20
CA LYS A 36 -11.58 2.65 5.12
C LYS A 36 -11.08 2.17 3.75
N PRO A 37 -11.37 0.91 3.35
CA PRO A 37 -10.78 0.32 2.14
C PRO A 37 -11.21 0.99 0.83
N TYR A 38 -12.36 1.66 0.83
CA TYR A 38 -12.90 2.38 -0.33
C TYR A 38 -12.76 3.90 -0.22
N GLY A 39 -12.07 4.39 0.82
CA GLY A 39 -11.81 5.81 1.00
C GLY A 39 -10.79 6.32 0.00
N LYS A 40 -10.96 7.57 -0.44
CA LYS A 40 -9.95 8.31 -1.21
C LYS A 40 -9.52 9.51 -0.37
N ALA A 41 -8.21 9.71 -0.21
CA ALA A 41 -7.71 10.92 0.44
C ALA A 41 -7.95 12.13 -0.46
N SER A 42 -8.41 13.25 0.13
CA SER A 42 -8.67 14.50 -0.59
C SER A 42 -7.42 15.06 -1.30
N GLN A 43 -6.24 14.74 -0.78
CA GLN A 43 -4.94 15.19 -1.25
C GLN A 43 -4.44 14.42 -2.49
N THR A 44 -5.14 13.37 -2.92
CA THR A 44 -4.66 12.47 -3.98
C THR A 44 -4.38 13.20 -5.30
N GLU A 45 -5.26 14.13 -5.69
CA GLU A 45 -5.13 14.88 -6.95
C GLU A 45 -3.95 15.86 -6.87
N ASP A 46 -3.86 16.67 -5.81
CA ASP A 46 -2.74 17.58 -5.57
C ASP A 46 -1.39 16.84 -5.54
N ILE A 47 -1.32 15.65 -4.93
CA ILE A 47 -0.12 14.80 -4.91
C ILE A 47 0.25 14.37 -6.33
N ASN A 48 -0.72 13.91 -7.12
CA ASN A 48 -0.49 13.45 -8.49
C ASN A 48 0.01 14.59 -9.38
N GLU A 49 -0.55 15.80 -9.24
CA GLU A 49 -0.11 16.99 -9.97
C GLU A 49 1.34 17.36 -9.62
N LEU A 50 1.70 17.34 -8.33
CA LEU A 50 3.07 17.58 -7.90
C LEU A 50 4.03 16.53 -8.46
N ILE A 51 3.66 15.25 -8.42
CA ILE A 51 4.46 14.14 -8.95
C ILE A 51 4.66 14.26 -10.47
N ALA A 52 3.64 14.70 -11.21
CA ALA A 52 3.70 14.86 -12.66
C ALA A 52 4.58 16.04 -13.12
N LYS A 53 4.91 16.98 -12.24
CA LYS A 53 5.76 18.14 -12.56
C LYS A 53 7.16 17.69 -12.97
N GLU A 54 7.63 18.11 -14.15
CA GLU A 54 8.95 17.72 -14.69
C GLU A 54 10.11 18.22 -13.81
N ASN A 55 10.09 19.50 -13.44
CA ASN A 55 11.15 20.14 -12.66
C ASN A 55 10.63 20.52 -11.27
N LYS A 56 10.69 19.57 -10.33
CA LYS A 56 10.30 19.79 -8.94
C LYS A 56 11.38 20.58 -8.20
N THR A 57 10.95 21.55 -7.41
CA THR A 57 11.80 22.34 -6.51
C THR A 57 11.76 21.74 -5.10
N ALA A 58 12.67 22.17 -4.23
CA ALA A 58 12.60 21.81 -2.80
C ALA A 58 11.24 22.18 -2.16
N ALA A 59 10.63 23.30 -2.58
CA ALA A 59 9.31 23.69 -2.09
C ALA A 59 8.19 22.74 -2.55
N ASP A 60 8.29 22.19 -3.77
CA ASP A 60 7.35 21.17 -4.26
C ASP A 60 7.48 19.88 -3.44
N PHE A 61 8.72 19.48 -3.11
CA PHE A 61 8.96 18.32 -2.25
C PHE A 61 8.48 18.52 -0.82
N GLU A 62 8.66 19.70 -0.23
CA GLU A 62 8.07 20.01 1.08
C GLU A 62 6.54 19.99 1.06
N LYS A 63 5.92 20.47 -0.03
CA LYS A 63 4.46 20.35 -0.20
C LYS A 63 4.04 18.89 -0.35
N LEU A 64 4.77 18.09 -1.12
CA LEU A 64 4.55 16.66 -1.27
C LEU A 64 4.70 15.92 0.08
N ARG A 65 5.68 16.32 0.91
CA ARG A 65 5.86 15.82 2.28
C ARG A 65 4.60 16.06 3.11
N GLN A 66 4.14 17.32 3.12
CA GLN A 66 2.96 17.71 3.90
C GLN A 66 1.73 16.91 3.50
N LEU A 67 1.42 16.90 2.20
CA LEU A 67 0.24 16.21 1.68
C LEU A 67 0.31 14.69 1.92
N SER A 68 1.48 14.07 1.69
CA SER A 68 1.65 12.64 1.95
C SER A 68 1.51 12.31 3.44
N MET A 69 2.01 13.17 4.34
CA MET A 69 1.82 12.99 5.78
C MET A 69 0.35 13.13 6.19
N GLU A 70 -0.41 14.05 5.57
CA GLU A 70 -1.86 14.16 5.78
C GLU A 70 -2.59 12.88 5.33
N VAL A 71 -2.26 12.33 4.17
CA VAL A 71 -2.79 11.02 3.71
C VAL A 71 -2.51 9.93 4.75
N LEU A 72 -1.27 9.84 5.25
CA LEU A 72 -0.85 8.80 6.18
C LEU A 72 -1.44 8.93 7.60
N GLN A 73 -2.06 10.06 7.94
CA GLN A 73 -2.82 10.18 9.18
C GLN A 73 -4.06 9.29 9.13
N ASP A 74 -4.82 9.41 8.04
CA ASP A 74 -6.08 8.69 7.81
C ASP A 74 -5.88 7.29 7.23
N TYR A 75 -4.92 7.15 6.30
CA TYR A 75 -4.60 5.93 5.56
C TYR A 75 -3.14 5.51 5.85
N PRO A 76 -2.85 4.99 7.06
CA PRO A 76 -1.49 4.72 7.50
C PRO A 76 -0.72 3.69 6.67
N PHE A 77 -1.43 2.89 5.86
CA PHE A 77 -0.86 1.87 4.97
C PHE A 77 -0.96 2.25 3.49
N ASP A 78 -1.23 3.52 3.14
CA ASP A 78 -1.16 3.97 1.76
C ASP A 78 0.27 3.82 1.22
N ILE A 79 0.50 2.78 0.42
CA ILE A 79 1.83 2.37 -0.02
C ILE A 79 2.47 3.47 -0.90
N LYS A 80 1.68 4.18 -1.70
CA LYS A 80 2.17 5.27 -2.57
C LYS A 80 2.62 6.46 -1.73
N ALA A 81 1.85 6.87 -0.73
CA ALA A 81 2.22 7.96 0.16
C ALA A 81 3.49 7.62 0.99
N ILE A 82 3.64 6.37 1.44
CA ILE A 82 4.86 5.89 2.11
C ILE A 82 6.08 5.99 1.17
N TYR A 83 5.93 5.53 -0.08
CA TYR A 83 6.99 5.63 -1.07
C TYR A 83 7.35 7.09 -1.38
N ASN A 84 6.34 7.94 -1.57
CA ASN A 84 6.52 9.38 -1.81
C ASN A 84 7.27 10.04 -0.66
N MET A 85 6.99 9.68 0.60
CA MET A 85 7.76 10.16 1.74
C MET A 85 9.24 9.76 1.63
N GLY A 86 9.55 8.53 1.24
CA GLY A 86 10.93 8.08 1.00
C GLY A 86 11.65 8.93 -0.05
N VAL A 87 11.02 9.12 -1.21
CA VAL A 87 11.55 9.95 -2.31
C VAL A 87 11.74 11.40 -1.85
N THR A 88 10.72 11.98 -1.23
CA THR A 88 10.75 13.37 -0.74
C THR A 88 11.87 13.60 0.27
N GLU A 89 12.03 12.72 1.26
CA GLU A 89 13.14 12.82 2.21
C GLU A 89 14.50 12.73 1.50
N ASP A 90 14.62 11.87 0.50
CA ASP A 90 15.87 11.64 -0.23
C ASP A 90 16.29 12.88 -1.05
N GLU A 91 15.32 13.47 -1.76
CA GLU A 91 15.45 14.68 -2.59
C GLU A 91 15.75 15.92 -1.76
N LEU A 92 15.22 15.99 -0.53
CA LEU A 92 15.52 17.05 0.43
C LEU A 92 16.86 16.83 1.18
N GLY A 93 17.59 15.75 0.86
CA GLY A 93 18.90 15.44 1.45
C GLY A 93 18.85 14.73 2.80
N ASN A 94 17.66 14.36 3.29
CA ASN A 94 17.46 13.67 4.57
C ASN A 94 17.62 12.14 4.44
N LYS A 95 18.79 11.69 4.00
CA LYS A 95 19.07 10.28 3.64
C LYS A 95 18.68 9.27 4.73
N ALA A 96 18.92 9.59 6.01
CA ALA A 96 18.56 8.70 7.12
C ALA A 96 17.03 8.55 7.31
N ALA A 97 16.27 9.60 7.04
CA ALA A 97 14.80 9.55 7.09
C ALA A 97 14.25 8.79 5.88
N ALA A 98 14.80 9.04 4.68
CA ALA A 98 14.47 8.32 3.46
C ALA A 98 14.64 6.81 3.62
N ALA A 99 15.79 6.38 4.16
CA ALA A 99 16.07 4.96 4.41
C ALA A 99 15.03 4.30 5.33
N LYS A 100 14.52 5.01 6.34
CA LYS A 100 13.48 4.49 7.24
C LYS A 100 12.12 4.35 6.53
N TRP A 101 11.78 5.29 5.66
CA TRP A 101 10.55 5.22 4.85
C TRP A 101 10.63 4.07 3.83
N PHE A 102 11.75 3.93 3.13
CA PHE A 102 11.95 2.80 2.20
C PHE A 102 11.97 1.46 2.91
N PHE A 103 12.56 1.38 4.11
CA PHE A 103 12.45 0.17 4.95
C PHE A 103 11.00 -0.17 5.26
N LYS A 104 10.18 0.82 5.68
CA LYS A 104 8.76 0.59 5.93
C LYS A 104 8.03 0.13 4.68
N PHE A 105 8.26 0.79 3.55
CA PHE A 105 7.69 0.43 2.25
C PHE A 105 8.00 -1.03 1.89
N GLU A 106 9.27 -1.42 1.93
CA GLU A 106 9.72 -2.79 1.69
C GLU A 106 8.99 -3.78 2.59
N LYS A 107 8.91 -3.50 3.90
CA LYS A 107 8.28 -4.42 4.86
C LYS A 107 6.78 -4.61 4.64
N ILE A 108 6.07 -3.59 4.18
CA ILE A 108 4.64 -3.72 3.82
C ILE A 108 4.51 -4.62 2.60
N LEU A 109 5.32 -4.39 1.57
CA LEU A 109 5.30 -5.21 0.35
C LEU A 109 5.64 -6.67 0.65
N THR A 110 6.71 -6.92 1.41
CA THR A 110 7.07 -8.26 1.85
C THR A 110 5.94 -8.91 2.65
N THR A 111 5.22 -8.14 3.47
CA THR A 111 4.07 -8.67 4.21
C THR A 111 2.95 -9.17 3.29
N ILE A 112 2.69 -8.46 2.18
CA ILE A 112 1.72 -8.89 1.17
C ILE A 112 2.25 -10.12 0.42
N LEU A 113 3.51 -10.06 -0.05
CA LEU A 113 4.13 -11.17 -0.77
C LEU A 113 4.27 -12.44 0.07
N ASP A 114 4.42 -12.33 1.40
CA ASP A 114 4.49 -13.47 2.32
C ASP A 114 3.14 -14.19 2.50
N THR A 115 2.05 -13.65 1.93
CA THR A 115 0.72 -14.28 2.02
C THR A 115 0.51 -15.34 0.94
N GLY A 116 1.26 -15.29 -0.16
CA GLY A 116 1.08 -16.20 -1.28
C GLY A 116 1.94 -15.82 -2.50
N ASP A 117 1.64 -16.40 -3.66
CA ASP A 117 2.32 -16.09 -4.94
C ASP A 117 1.39 -15.45 -5.99
N GLY A 118 0.10 -15.31 -5.68
CA GLY A 118 -0.91 -14.77 -6.56
C GLY A 118 -1.31 -15.69 -7.72
N LEU A 119 -0.70 -16.87 -7.90
CA LEU A 119 -0.91 -17.70 -9.10
C LEU A 119 -2.18 -18.56 -9.05
N SER A 120 -2.80 -18.68 -7.87
CA SER A 120 -4.03 -19.44 -7.67
C SER A 120 -4.86 -18.87 -6.52
N LYS A 121 -6.16 -19.19 -6.46
CA LYS A 121 -7.02 -18.77 -5.32
C LYS A 121 -6.44 -19.16 -3.93
N PRO A 122 -5.93 -20.38 -3.69
CA PRO A 122 -5.32 -20.74 -2.40
C PRO A 122 -4.02 -20.01 -2.05
N THR A 123 -3.34 -19.44 -3.04
CA THR A 123 -2.08 -18.69 -2.89
C THR A 123 -2.24 -17.23 -3.28
N ALA A 124 -3.48 -16.71 -3.30
CA ALA A 124 -3.76 -15.33 -3.63
C ALA A 124 -3.04 -14.37 -2.67
N TRP A 125 -2.63 -13.20 -3.18
CA TRP A 125 -2.08 -12.17 -2.31
C TRP A 125 -3.18 -11.48 -1.51
N HIS A 126 -3.01 -11.41 -0.19
CA HIS A 126 -3.96 -10.73 0.67
C HIS A 126 -3.66 -9.23 0.72
N VAL A 127 -4.62 -8.44 0.28
CA VAL A 127 -4.54 -6.97 0.28
C VAL A 127 -5.65 -6.36 1.11
N ILE A 128 -5.43 -5.13 1.58
CA ILE A 128 -6.40 -4.41 2.42
C ILE A 128 -7.06 -3.25 1.68
N THR A 129 -6.58 -2.91 0.48
CA THR A 129 -7.24 -1.96 -0.43
C THR A 129 -7.06 -2.43 -1.87
N VAL A 130 -7.96 -2.03 -2.76
CA VAL A 130 -7.82 -2.26 -4.21
C VAL A 130 -6.57 -1.55 -4.76
N ALA A 131 -6.21 -0.39 -4.19
CA ALA A 131 -5.03 0.35 -4.63
C ALA A 131 -3.72 -0.46 -4.44
N ASP A 132 -3.66 -1.32 -3.41
CA ASP A 132 -2.49 -2.16 -3.14
C ASP A 132 -2.24 -3.17 -4.25
N GLU A 133 -3.29 -3.68 -4.92
CA GLU A 133 -3.19 -4.64 -6.03
C GLU A 133 -2.36 -4.07 -7.17
N TYR A 134 -2.75 -2.88 -7.64
CA TYR A 134 -2.08 -2.19 -8.74
C TYR A 134 -0.66 -1.73 -8.37
N VAL A 135 -0.44 -1.34 -7.11
CA VAL A 135 0.90 -1.01 -6.62
C VAL A 135 1.79 -2.26 -6.64
N LEU A 136 1.29 -3.38 -6.14
CA LEU A 136 2.03 -4.64 -6.12
C LEU A 136 2.38 -5.09 -7.53
N LEU A 137 1.41 -5.11 -8.45
CA LEU A 137 1.61 -5.43 -9.88
C LEU A 137 2.74 -4.62 -10.51
N SER A 138 2.75 -3.31 -10.27
CA SER A 138 3.81 -2.42 -10.77
C SER A 138 5.19 -2.76 -10.20
N ILE A 139 5.27 -3.21 -8.94
CA ILE A 139 6.53 -3.50 -8.25
C ILE A 139 7.10 -4.86 -8.66
N VAL A 140 6.25 -5.86 -8.84
CA VAL A 140 6.67 -7.22 -9.23
C VAL A 140 6.87 -7.37 -10.74
N GLY A 141 6.71 -6.28 -11.52
CA GLY A 141 6.91 -6.30 -12.97
C GLY A 141 5.81 -7.04 -13.73
N LEU A 142 4.59 -7.09 -13.17
CA LEU A 142 3.43 -7.74 -13.77
C LEU A 142 2.38 -6.65 -14.12
N PRO A 143 2.57 -5.90 -15.22
CA PRO A 143 1.67 -4.81 -15.57
C PRO A 143 0.24 -5.30 -15.82
N PHE A 144 -0.73 -4.52 -15.37
CA PHE A 144 -2.15 -4.82 -15.57
C PHE A 144 -2.54 -4.80 -17.07
N GLY A 145 -3.24 -5.85 -17.50
CA GLY A 145 -3.65 -6.09 -18.88
C GLY A 145 -5.00 -5.51 -19.29
N GLY A 146 -5.68 -4.81 -18.37
CA GLY A 146 -6.93 -4.10 -18.67
C GLY A 146 -8.22 -4.88 -18.39
N GLU A 147 -8.13 -6.10 -17.86
CA GLU A 147 -9.29 -6.92 -17.52
C GLU A 147 -9.21 -7.36 -16.05
N GLN A 148 -10.29 -7.11 -15.31
CA GLN A 148 -10.44 -7.44 -13.90
C GLN A 148 -11.74 -8.22 -13.71
N GLN A 149 -11.70 -9.28 -12.89
CA GLN A 149 -12.87 -10.11 -12.61
C GLN A 149 -12.96 -10.45 -11.13
N LEU A 150 -14.07 -10.05 -10.50
CA LEU A 150 -14.42 -10.52 -9.16
C LEU A 150 -14.96 -11.95 -9.22
N ILE A 151 -14.33 -12.86 -8.46
CA ILE A 151 -14.70 -14.27 -8.34
C ILE A 151 -14.79 -14.62 -6.86
N ASP A 152 -16.01 -14.73 -6.32
CA ASP A 152 -16.27 -14.89 -4.89
C ASP A 152 -15.71 -13.70 -4.08
N HIS A 153 -14.64 -13.89 -3.33
CA HIS A 153 -13.89 -12.87 -2.60
C HIS A 153 -12.48 -12.66 -3.15
N TYR A 154 -12.23 -13.16 -4.36
CA TYR A 154 -10.96 -12.98 -5.06
C TYR A 154 -11.13 -11.99 -6.20
N ASP A 155 -10.20 -11.07 -6.31
CA ASP A 155 -10.05 -10.27 -7.51
C ASP A 155 -9.01 -10.92 -8.43
N TYR A 156 -9.40 -11.20 -9.67
CA TYR A 156 -8.49 -11.71 -10.69
C TYR A 156 -8.13 -10.58 -11.65
N LEU A 157 -6.86 -10.22 -11.68
CA LEU A 157 -6.33 -9.19 -12.56
C LEU A 157 -5.55 -9.86 -13.68
N LYS A 158 -6.03 -9.70 -14.91
CA LYS A 158 -5.30 -10.12 -16.11
C LYS A 158 -4.08 -9.24 -16.29
N LEU A 159 -2.98 -9.83 -16.73
CA LEU A 159 -1.73 -9.14 -16.97
C LEU A 159 -1.54 -8.84 -18.46
N ALA A 160 -0.78 -7.79 -18.76
CA ALA A 160 -0.23 -7.61 -20.09
C ALA A 160 0.91 -8.60 -20.33
N ASP A 161 1.37 -8.69 -21.58
CA ASP A 161 2.52 -9.51 -21.96
C ASP A 161 3.70 -9.21 -21.03
N ASN A 162 4.20 -10.27 -20.38
CA ASN A 162 5.27 -10.20 -19.40
C ASN A 162 6.27 -11.34 -19.64
N GLU A 163 7.48 -11.16 -19.13
CA GLU A 163 8.60 -12.09 -19.33
C GLU A 163 8.36 -13.48 -18.72
N TYR A 164 7.40 -13.60 -17.79
CA TYR A 164 7.07 -14.84 -17.09
C TYR A 164 5.97 -15.65 -17.77
N GLY A 165 5.26 -15.09 -18.76
CA GLY A 165 4.13 -15.73 -19.43
C GLY A 165 2.93 -15.98 -18.50
N ILE A 166 2.81 -15.21 -17.41
CA ILE A 166 1.69 -15.32 -16.47
C ILE A 166 0.49 -14.57 -17.05
N GLU A 167 -0.67 -15.22 -17.15
CA GLU A 167 -1.89 -14.63 -17.73
C GLU A 167 -2.59 -13.67 -16.77
N GLY A 168 -2.57 -13.97 -15.47
CA GLY A 168 -3.25 -13.22 -14.44
C GLY A 168 -2.86 -13.66 -13.05
N VAL A 169 -3.24 -12.86 -12.07
CA VAL A 169 -3.00 -13.14 -10.65
C VAL A 169 -4.27 -12.90 -9.83
N TYR A 170 -4.33 -13.56 -8.67
CA TYR A 170 -5.42 -13.50 -7.72
C TYR A 170 -5.03 -12.70 -6.48
N PHE A 171 -5.95 -11.83 -6.06
CA PHE A 171 -5.90 -11.09 -4.81
C PHE A 171 -7.06 -11.52 -3.91
N ASP A 172 -6.80 -11.81 -2.65
CA ASP A 172 -7.85 -12.03 -1.64
C ASP A 172 -8.29 -10.67 -1.10
N ILE A 173 -9.55 -10.32 -1.38
CA ILE A 173 -10.17 -9.06 -0.97
C ILE A 173 -11.27 -9.26 0.10
N SER A 174 -11.29 -10.43 0.75
CA SER A 174 -12.32 -10.80 1.73
C SER A 174 -12.52 -9.77 2.83
N ARG A 175 -11.43 -9.12 3.27
CA ARG A 175 -11.48 -8.09 4.32
C ARG A 175 -12.14 -6.80 3.86
N MET A 176 -11.99 -6.43 2.58
CA MET A 176 -12.67 -5.27 2.02
C MET A 176 -14.19 -5.55 1.92
N LEU A 177 -14.56 -6.70 1.36
CA LEU A 177 -15.96 -7.11 1.24
C LEU A 177 -16.66 -7.20 2.61
N ALA A 178 -15.99 -7.76 3.61
CA ALA A 178 -16.53 -7.83 4.97
C ALA A 178 -16.86 -6.44 5.56
N SER A 179 -16.04 -5.41 5.28
CA SER A 179 -16.30 -4.06 5.79
C SER A 179 -17.57 -3.42 5.18
N LEU A 180 -17.92 -3.74 3.93
CA LEU A 180 -19.18 -3.27 3.31
C LEU A 180 -20.43 -3.85 3.99
N GLU A 181 -20.35 -5.10 4.44
CA GLU A 181 -21.46 -5.77 5.14
C GLU A 181 -21.67 -5.24 6.55
N GLU A 182 -20.63 -4.65 7.17
CA GLU A 182 -20.70 -4.03 8.49
C GLU A 182 -21.30 -2.61 8.40
N ASP A 183 -20.98 -1.84 7.35
CA ASP A 183 -21.51 -0.49 7.14
C ASP A 183 -22.99 -0.45 6.74
N THR A 184 -23.56 -1.59 6.30
CA THR A 184 -24.96 -1.70 5.84
C THR A 184 -25.93 -2.21 6.91
N LYS A 185 -25.46 -2.46 8.14
CA LYS A 185 -26.26 -2.90 9.30
C LYS A 185 -26.54 -1.75 10.27
#